data_AF-A0A7S1ZCM9-F1
#
_entry.id   AF-A0A7S1ZCM9-F1
#
_cell.length_a   1.000
_cell.length_b   1.000
_cell.length_c   1.000
_cell.angle_alpha   90.00
_cell.angle_beta   90.00
_cell.angle_gamma   90.00
#
_symmetry.space_group_name_H-M   'P 1'
#
loop_
_entity.id
_entity.type
_entity.pdbx_description
1 polymer ?
#
loop_
_entity_poly.entity_id
_entity_poly.type
_entity_poly.pdbx_seq_one_letter_code
_entity_poly.pdbx_strand_id
1 'polypeptide(L)'
;LFFANILTSCLGLKKPERVTVSVECCYQNVGIATSVALTMFEGDELSEAMGVPLFYGLVEALVLGVYCLIAWKLGWTKAPSDDPIWKVLATSYEVLAAEAKELEAIEVSYMQENNDGAESVSEFGDTIFHYFRLDCGGGRKEPKDKLPTHTAEIKPSIKTKETELPCRTDETIQKDDDTVETIHSIDQSSVNSCQSENTGTKIHDEADV
;
A
#
# COMPACT_ATOMS: atom_id res chain seq x y z
N LEU A 1 -14.58 15.06 -5.33
CA LEU A 1 -14.86 14.97 -3.87
C LEU A 1 -16.34 14.87 -3.53
N PHE A 2 -17.21 15.80 -3.95
CA PHE A 2 -18.65 15.76 -3.60
C PHE A 2 -19.37 14.49 -4.09
N PHE A 3 -19.18 14.11 -5.35
CA PHE A 3 -19.78 12.90 -5.91
C PHE A 3 -19.33 11.62 -5.18
N ALA A 4 -18.03 11.51 -4.88
CA ALA A 4 -17.50 10.38 -4.13
C ALA A 4 -18.10 10.31 -2.71
N ASN A 5 -18.23 11.46 -2.02
CA ASN A 5 -18.87 11.52 -0.71
C ASN A 5 -20.36 11.12 -0.75
N ILE A 6 -21.10 11.53 -1.79
CA ILE A 6 -22.50 11.14 -1.96
C ILE A 6 -22.59 9.62 -2.18
N LEU A 7 -21.79 9.08 -3.09
CA LEU A 7 -21.79 7.65 -3.44
C LEU A 7 -21.43 6.77 -2.23
N THR A 8 -20.39 7.15 -1.50
CA THR A 8 -19.95 6.43 -0.29
C THR A 8 -20.91 6.63 0.89
N SER A 9 -21.67 7.73 0.92
CA SER A 9 -22.79 7.89 1.87
C SER A 9 -23.95 6.95 1.56
N CYS A 10 -24.27 6.76 0.27
CA CYS A 10 -25.28 5.80 -0.16
C CYS A 10 -24.90 4.35 0.18
N LEU A 11 -23.60 4.02 0.20
CA LEU A 11 -23.09 2.69 0.53
C LEU A 11 -23.01 2.41 2.05
N GLY A 12 -23.33 3.37 2.92
CA GLY A 12 -23.36 3.16 4.37
C GLY A 12 -21.99 2.91 5.02
N LEU A 13 -20.90 3.25 4.35
CA LEU A 13 -19.53 3.09 4.86
C LEU A 13 -19.30 3.92 6.13
N LYS A 14 -18.42 3.42 7.01
CA LYS A 14 -18.05 4.15 8.22
C LYS A 14 -17.41 5.48 7.84
N LYS A 15 -17.62 6.50 8.67
CA LYS A 15 -17.09 7.86 8.45
C LYS A 15 -15.61 7.92 8.02
N PRO A 16 -14.67 7.20 8.67
CA PRO A 16 -13.26 7.22 8.24
C PRO A 16 -13.04 6.54 6.89
N GLU A 17 -13.69 5.39 6.65
CA GLU A 17 -13.60 4.66 5.37
C GLU A 17 -14.11 5.51 4.20
N ARG A 18 -15.16 6.33 4.46
CA ARG A 18 -15.72 7.27 3.48
C ARG A 18 -14.73 8.32 3.01
N VAL A 19 -13.97 8.88 3.95
CA VAL A 19 -12.96 9.91 3.66
C VAL A 19 -11.84 9.29 2.81
N THR A 20 -11.37 8.09 3.17
CA THR A 20 -10.34 7.36 2.42
C THR A 20 -10.76 7.08 0.97
N VAL A 21 -11.94 6.49 0.74
CA VAL A 21 -12.42 6.21 -0.62
C VAL A 21 -12.60 7.49 -1.44
N SER A 22 -13.04 8.57 -0.80
CA SER A 22 -13.20 9.86 -1.48
C SER A 22 -11.85 10.48 -1.90
N VAL A 23 -10.80 10.32 -1.08
CA VAL A 23 -9.45 10.76 -1.39
C VAL A 23 -8.87 9.93 -2.53
N GLU A 24 -8.91 8.61 -2.43
CA GLU A 24 -8.41 7.68 -3.48
C GLU A 24 -9.09 7.91 -4.84
N CYS A 25 -10.40 8.18 -4.85
CA CYS A 25 -11.13 8.44 -6.09
C CYS A 25 -10.77 9.79 -6.73
N CYS A 26 -10.32 10.77 -5.94
CA CYS A 26 -10.05 12.11 -6.43
C CYS A 26 -8.57 12.36 -6.68
N TYR A 27 -7.69 11.62 -6.01
CA TYR A 27 -6.26 11.73 -6.14
C TYR A 27 -5.81 11.06 -7.44
N GLN A 28 -5.51 11.87 -8.46
CA GLN A 28 -4.98 11.37 -9.71
C GLN A 28 -3.45 11.37 -9.66
N ASN A 29 -2.82 10.43 -10.37
CA ASN A 29 -1.36 10.40 -10.46
C ASN A 29 -0.87 11.49 -11.44
N VAL A 30 -0.85 12.74 -10.97
CA VAL A 30 -0.32 13.90 -11.69
C VAL A 30 1.13 13.67 -12.14
N GLY A 31 1.88 12.84 -11.42
CA GLY A 31 3.25 12.47 -11.78
C GLY A 31 3.35 11.85 -13.17
N ILE A 32 2.38 11.03 -13.58
CA ILE A 32 2.37 10.43 -14.92
C ILE A 32 2.17 11.49 -16.00
N ALA A 33 1.23 12.41 -15.79
CA ALA A 33 0.98 13.51 -16.74
C ALA A 33 2.24 14.38 -16.90
N THR A 34 2.94 14.66 -15.80
CA THR A 34 4.22 15.38 -15.81
C THR A 34 5.30 14.61 -16.58
N SER A 35 5.46 13.30 -16.35
CA SER A 35 6.45 12.49 -17.08
C SER A 35 6.15 12.38 -18.58
N VAL A 36 4.87 12.29 -18.96
CA VAL A 36 4.46 12.31 -20.36
C VAL A 36 4.74 13.68 -20.98
N ALA A 37 4.45 14.77 -20.29
CA ALA A 37 4.76 16.11 -20.77
C ALA A 37 6.27 16.32 -20.97
N LEU A 38 7.11 15.84 -20.03
CA LEU A 38 8.57 15.88 -20.13
C LEU A 38 9.15 15.08 -21.31
N THR A 39 8.46 14.03 -21.74
CA THR A 39 8.96 13.16 -22.83
C THR A 39 8.39 13.51 -24.20
N MET A 40 7.24 14.20 -24.25
CA MET A 40 6.56 14.56 -25.49
C MET A 40 6.89 15.96 -26.01
N PHE A 41 7.34 16.88 -25.15
CA PHE A 41 7.62 18.27 -25.51
C PHE A 41 9.07 18.63 -25.23
N GLU A 42 9.64 19.50 -26.07
CA GLU A 42 11.01 20.01 -25.95
C GLU A 42 11.03 21.53 -26.13
N GLY A 43 12.08 22.20 -25.64
CA GLY A 43 12.26 23.65 -25.81
C GLY A 43 11.22 24.49 -25.08
N ASP A 44 10.77 25.59 -25.71
CA ASP A 44 9.83 26.53 -25.08
C ASP A 44 8.45 25.91 -24.83
N GLU A 45 8.02 24.97 -25.67
CA GLU A 45 6.73 24.26 -25.54
C GLU A 45 6.66 23.36 -24.31
N LEU A 46 7.81 22.86 -23.84
CA LEU A 46 7.88 22.06 -22.62
C LEU A 46 7.44 22.87 -21.40
N SER A 47 7.86 24.14 -21.31
CA SER A 47 7.52 24.98 -20.17
C SER A 47 6.01 25.25 -20.06
N GLU A 48 5.36 25.47 -21.20
CA GLU A 48 3.91 25.67 -21.30
C GLU A 48 3.15 24.37 -20.98
N ALA A 49 3.58 23.24 -21.56
CA ALA A 49 2.95 21.93 -21.36
C ALA A 49 3.08 21.44 -19.91
N MET A 50 4.20 21.72 -19.25
CA MET A 50 4.45 21.40 -17.85
C MET A 50 3.62 22.24 -16.87
N GLY A 51 3.22 23.44 -17.27
CA GLY A 51 2.37 24.31 -16.46
C GLY A 51 1.01 23.69 -16.14
N VAL A 52 0.43 22.94 -17.08
CA VAL A 52 -0.89 22.33 -16.95
C VAL A 52 -0.98 21.29 -15.82
N PRO A 53 -0.17 20.21 -15.80
CA PRO A 53 -0.21 19.22 -14.72
C PRO A 53 0.23 19.81 -13.37
N LEU A 54 1.19 20.74 -13.35
CA LEU A 54 1.61 21.41 -12.10
C LEU A 54 0.50 22.27 -11.51
N PHE A 55 -0.20 23.04 -12.34
CA PHE A 55 -1.33 23.85 -11.88
C PHE A 55 -2.46 22.97 -11.37
N TYR A 56 -2.81 21.91 -12.12
CA TYR A 56 -3.84 20.97 -11.70
C TYR A 56 -3.48 20.29 -10.37
N GLY A 57 -2.25 19.79 -10.23
CA GLY A 57 -1.76 19.16 -9.00
C GLY A 57 -1.73 20.12 -7.82
N LEU A 58 -1.40 21.40 -8.02
CA LEU A 58 -1.44 22.41 -6.96
C LEU A 58 -2.87 22.68 -6.49
N VAL A 59 -3.81 22.87 -7.43
CA VAL A 59 -5.22 23.09 -7.10
C VAL A 59 -5.81 21.86 -6.41
N GLU A 60 -5.49 20.67 -6.90
CA GLU A 60 -5.88 19.39 -6.29
C GLU A 60 -5.35 19.27 -4.85
N ALA A 61 -4.06 19.52 -4.63
CA ALA A 61 -3.45 19.48 -3.30
C ALA A 61 -4.10 20.48 -2.32
N LEU A 62 -4.42 21.70 -2.78
CA LEU A 62 -5.12 22.70 -1.97
C LEU A 62 -6.54 22.27 -1.61
N VAL A 63 -7.32 21.83 -2.59
CA VAL A 63 -8.71 21.41 -2.39
C VAL A 63 -8.78 20.17 -1.50
N LEU A 64 -7.91 19.19 -1.73
CA LEU A 64 -7.82 17.95 -0.96
C LEU A 64 -7.30 18.22 0.45
N GLY A 65 -6.33 19.12 0.62
CA GLY A 65 -5.84 19.58 1.92
C GLY A 65 -6.95 20.24 2.75
N VAL A 66 -7.70 21.19 2.17
CA VAL A 66 -8.83 21.83 2.85
C VAL A 66 -9.91 20.81 3.21
N TYR A 67 -10.23 19.89 2.30
CA TYR A 67 -11.18 18.81 2.56
C TYR A 67 -10.75 17.92 3.73
N CYS A 68 -9.48 17.49 3.78
CA CYS A 68 -8.95 16.69 4.87
C CYS A 68 -9.01 17.43 6.22
N LEU A 69 -8.71 18.74 6.24
CA LEU A 69 -8.83 19.56 7.45
C LEU A 69 -10.28 19.66 7.95
N ILE A 70 -11.24 19.83 7.04
CA ILE A 70 -12.66 19.86 7.38
C ILE A 70 -13.12 18.49 7.90
N ALA A 71 -12.77 17.40 7.21
CA ALA A 71 -13.13 16.04 7.61
C ALA A 71 -12.56 15.69 9.00
N TRP A 72 -11.33 16.13 9.28
CA TRP A 72 -10.72 15.99 10.60
C TRP A 72 -11.46 16.80 11.67
N LYS A 73 -11.80 18.06 11.40
CA LYS A 73 -12.56 18.89 12.36
C LYS A 73 -13.98 18.39 12.62
N LEU A 74 -14.57 17.67 11.66
CA LEU A 74 -15.88 17.02 11.83
C LEU A 74 -15.79 15.67 12.58
N GLY A 75 -14.60 15.23 12.99
CA GLY A 75 -14.38 13.93 13.63
C GLY A 75 -14.70 12.76 12.71
N TRP A 76 -14.53 12.94 11.39
CA TRP A 76 -14.73 11.86 10.42
C TRP A 76 -13.46 11.02 10.25
N THR A 77 -12.31 11.53 10.67
CA THR A 77 -11.04 10.79 10.67
C THR A 77 -10.81 10.07 12.01
N LYS A 78 -9.79 9.22 12.05
CA LYS A 78 -9.37 8.51 13.28
C LYS A 78 -8.64 9.41 14.28
N ALA A 79 -8.18 10.59 13.84
CA ALA A 79 -7.46 11.52 14.69
C ALA A 79 -8.45 12.36 15.53
N PRO A 80 -8.19 12.59 16.82
CA PRO A 80 -9.02 13.44 17.66
C PRO A 80 -8.99 14.90 17.16
N SER A 81 -10.13 15.59 17.22
CA SER A 81 -10.29 16.97 16.73
C SER A 81 -9.61 18.04 17.61
N ASP A 82 -9.16 17.63 18.80
CA ASP A 82 -8.59 18.47 19.87
C ASP A 82 -7.06 18.59 19.78
N ASP A 83 -6.41 17.71 19.01
CA ASP A 83 -4.96 17.77 18.81
C ASP A 83 -4.55 18.93 17.86
N PRO A 84 -3.34 19.49 17.97
CA PRO A 84 -2.86 20.51 17.04
C PRO A 84 -2.54 19.89 15.66
N ILE A 85 -2.76 20.66 14.58
CA ILE A 85 -2.58 20.21 13.17
C ILE A 85 -1.21 19.55 12.95
N TRP A 86 -0.14 20.13 13.48
CA TRP A 86 1.22 19.60 13.33
C TRP A 86 1.38 18.20 13.93
N LYS A 87 0.76 17.96 15.08
CA LYS A 87 0.75 16.64 15.71
C LYS A 87 -0.04 15.66 14.86
N VAL A 88 -1.17 16.10 14.31
CA VAL A 88 -2.02 15.25 13.45
C VAL A 88 -1.33 14.87 12.14
N LEU A 89 -0.53 15.78 11.57
CA LEU A 89 0.27 15.51 10.38
C LEU A 89 1.50 14.62 10.65
N ALA A 90 2.12 14.75 11.82
CA ALA A 90 3.32 14.00 12.18
C ALA A 90 3.05 12.62 12.80
N THR A 91 1.82 12.36 13.28
CA THR A 91 1.48 11.16 14.05
C THR A 91 0.58 10.21 13.27
N SER A 92 1.03 8.97 13.08
CA SER A 92 0.21 7.88 12.50
C SER A 92 -0.68 7.24 13.57
N TYR A 93 -1.91 7.72 13.72
CA TYR A 93 -2.87 7.19 14.71
C TYR A 93 -3.29 5.74 14.47
N GLU A 94 -3.12 5.22 13.25
CA GLU A 94 -3.40 3.81 12.96
C GLU A 94 -2.42 2.86 13.67
N VAL A 95 -1.13 3.21 13.67
CA VAL A 95 -0.07 2.43 14.32
C VAL A 95 -0.28 2.45 15.83
N LEU A 96 -0.56 3.61 16.42
CA LEU A 96 -0.84 3.74 17.84
C LEU A 96 -2.08 2.93 18.27
N ALA A 97 -3.12 2.90 17.43
CA ALA A 97 -4.33 2.12 17.73
C ALA A 97 -4.07 0.61 17.62
N ALA A 98 -3.22 0.18 16.69
CA ALA A 98 -2.81 -1.23 16.56
C ALA A 98 -1.93 -1.66 17.75
N GLU A 99 -0.90 -0.88 18.08
CA GLU A 99 0.02 -1.15 19.20
C GLU A 99 -0.72 -1.18 20.55
N ALA A 100 -1.64 -0.24 20.79
CA ALA A 100 -2.44 -0.24 22.02
C ALA A 100 -3.30 -1.51 22.16
N LYS A 101 -3.83 -2.01 21.04
CA LYS A 101 -4.63 -3.24 21.02
C LYS A 101 -3.78 -4.49 21.25
N GLU A 102 -2.54 -4.50 20.75
CA GLU A 102 -1.58 -5.59 20.98
C GLU A 102 -1.12 -5.63 22.45
N LEU A 103 -0.87 -4.46 23.06
CA LEU A 103 -0.52 -4.35 24.48
C LEU A 103 -1.65 -4.88 25.38
N GLU A 104 -2.91 -4.53 25.09
CA GLU A 104 -4.07 -5.05 25.82
C GLU A 104 -4.18 -6.58 25.71
N ALA A 105 -3.93 -7.14 24.51
CA ALA A 105 -3.94 -8.59 24.30
C ALA A 105 -2.83 -9.32 25.09
N ILE A 106 -1.65 -8.71 25.19
CA ILE A 106 -0.54 -9.24 25.99
C ILE A 106 -0.89 -9.18 27.48
N GLU A 107 -1.44 -8.08 27.97
CA GLU A 107 -1.80 -7.92 29.39
C GLU A 107 -2.79 -9.00 29.87
N VAL A 108 -3.80 -9.33 29.05
CA VAL A 108 -4.78 -10.38 29.36
C VAL A 108 -4.13 -11.76 29.47
N SER A 109 -3.07 -12.03 28.71
CA SER A 109 -2.37 -13.32 28.77
C SER A 109 -1.58 -13.52 30.07
N TYR A 110 -1.00 -12.46 30.65
CA TYR A 110 -0.19 -12.56 31.87
C TYR A 110 -1.01 -12.80 33.14
N MET A 111 -2.28 -12.37 33.18
CA MET A 111 -3.15 -12.60 34.34
C MET A 111 -3.68 -14.04 34.42
N GLN A 112 -3.65 -14.79 33.32
CA GLN A 112 -4.25 -16.12 33.25
C GLN A 112 -3.27 -17.26 33.62
N GLU A 113 -1.95 -17.04 33.59
CA GLU A 113 -0.94 -18.04 33.97
C GLU A 113 -0.64 -18.08 35.48
N ASN A 114 -1.10 -17.10 36.26
CA ASN A 114 -0.75 -16.98 37.69
C ASN A 114 -1.67 -17.74 38.66
N ASN A 115 -2.64 -18.53 38.18
CA ASN A 115 -3.56 -19.25 39.09
C ASN A 115 -3.26 -20.74 39.29
N ASP A 116 -2.33 -21.33 38.52
CA ASP A 116 -1.99 -22.76 38.64
C ASP A 116 -0.53 -23.03 39.05
N GLY A 117 0.27 -21.98 39.26
CA GLY A 117 1.64 -22.09 39.77
C GLY A 117 1.67 -21.99 41.29
N ALA A 118 1.72 -23.13 41.98
CA ALA A 118 2.12 -23.14 43.38
C ALA A 118 3.57 -22.61 43.49
N GLU A 119 3.73 -21.34 43.86
CA GLU A 119 5.02 -20.76 44.21
C GLU A 119 5.60 -21.51 45.42
N SER A 120 6.49 -22.47 45.16
CA SER A 120 7.29 -23.07 46.22
C SER A 120 8.38 -22.08 46.62
N VAL A 121 8.13 -21.32 47.69
CA VAL A 121 9.11 -20.44 48.32
C VAL A 121 10.25 -21.30 48.88
N SER A 122 11.44 -21.19 48.29
CA SER A 122 12.66 -21.77 48.85
C SER A 122 13.08 -20.97 50.09
N GLU A 123 13.26 -21.64 51.22
CA GLU A 123 13.64 -21.05 52.52
C GLU A 123 15.06 -20.49 52.55
N PHE A 124 15.91 -20.91 51.60
CA PHE A 124 17.23 -20.33 51.37
C PHE A 124 17.14 -19.37 50.19
N GLY A 125 17.24 -18.07 50.49
CA GLY A 125 17.14 -16.97 49.54
C GLY A 125 18.28 -16.97 48.52
N ASP A 126 18.14 -17.78 47.48
CA ASP A 126 18.98 -17.73 46.29
C ASP A 126 18.12 -17.36 45.07
N THR A 127 18.65 -16.39 44.32
CA THR A 127 18.29 -15.94 42.97
C THR A 127 17.20 -16.75 42.25
N ILE A 128 16.06 -16.09 41.96
CA ILE A 128 15.02 -16.63 41.09
C ILE A 128 15.56 -16.65 39.65
N PHE A 129 15.87 -17.84 39.15
CA PHE A 129 16.21 -18.05 37.74
C PHE A 129 14.92 -18.37 36.97
N HIS A 130 14.43 -17.42 36.18
CA HIS A 130 13.39 -17.70 35.19
C HIS A 130 14.00 -18.48 34.01
N TYR A 131 13.91 -19.80 34.06
CA TYR A 131 14.21 -20.64 32.90
C TYR A 131 13.01 -20.65 31.97
N PHE A 132 13.07 -19.88 30.89
CA PHE A 132 12.14 -20.05 29.77
C PHE A 132 12.46 -21.36 29.07
N ARG A 133 11.63 -22.38 29.31
CA ARG A 133 11.71 -23.65 28.58
C ARG A 133 11.07 -23.44 27.21
N LEU A 134 11.90 -23.11 26.21
CA LEU A 134 11.47 -23.17 24.82
C LEU A 134 11.36 -24.64 24.44
N ASP A 135 10.16 -25.20 24.54
CA ASP A 135 9.87 -26.52 23.99
C ASP A 135 9.95 -26.43 22.46
N CYS A 136 11.15 -26.66 21.91
CA CYS A 136 11.38 -27.03 20.52
C CYS A 136 10.87 -28.47 20.29
N GLY A 137 9.58 -28.69 20.55
CA GLY A 137 8.90 -29.97 20.48
C GLY A 137 7.94 -30.02 19.31
N GLY A 138 8.47 -29.90 18.08
CA GLY A 138 7.75 -30.21 16.84
C GLY A 138 7.45 -31.71 16.73
N GLY A 139 6.61 -32.23 17.60
CA GLY A 139 6.03 -33.57 17.52
C GLY A 139 4.90 -33.58 16.49
N ARG A 140 5.27 -33.70 15.22
CA ARG A 140 4.33 -33.99 14.13
C ARG A 140 3.72 -35.37 14.41
N LYS A 141 2.50 -35.43 14.96
CA LYS A 141 1.74 -36.68 15.05
C LYS A 141 1.31 -37.06 13.64
N GLU A 142 1.91 -38.12 13.10
CA GLU A 142 1.41 -38.81 11.91
C GLU A 142 -0.01 -39.33 12.16
N PRO A 143 -1.01 -38.96 11.35
CA PRO A 143 -2.29 -39.66 11.33
C PRO A 143 -2.10 -41.00 10.60
N LYS A 144 -2.09 -42.10 11.36
CA LYS A 144 -2.16 -43.47 10.83
C LYS A 144 -3.61 -43.84 10.59
N ASP A 145 -4.19 -43.36 9.50
CA ASP A 145 -5.41 -43.96 8.94
C ASP A 145 -5.14 -44.39 7.49
N LYS A 146 -5.25 -45.69 7.30
CA LYS A 146 -5.05 -46.40 6.03
C LYS A 146 -6.10 -45.92 5.02
N LEU A 147 -5.65 -45.24 3.98
CA LEU A 147 -6.46 -44.99 2.78
C LEU A 147 -5.85 -45.75 1.59
N PRO A 148 -6.62 -46.57 0.87
CA PRO A 148 -6.10 -47.41 -0.20
C PRO A 148 -5.59 -46.59 -1.37
N THR A 149 -4.38 -46.96 -1.77
CA THR A 149 -3.67 -46.64 -3.00
C THR A 149 -4.55 -46.80 -4.24
N HIS A 150 -4.81 -45.69 -4.93
CA HIS A 150 -4.95 -45.67 -6.39
C HIS A 150 -4.15 -44.48 -6.93
N THR A 151 -2.86 -44.76 -7.18
CA THR A 151 -1.94 -43.87 -7.87
C THR A 151 -2.31 -43.82 -9.35
N ALA A 152 -2.96 -42.75 -9.79
CA ALA A 152 -2.87 -42.28 -11.16
C ALA A 152 -1.82 -41.16 -11.18
N GLU A 153 -0.66 -41.45 -11.78
CA GLU A 153 0.36 -40.44 -12.05
C GLU A 153 -0.20 -39.36 -12.99
N ILE A 154 -0.45 -38.17 -12.45
CA ILE A 154 -0.50 -36.96 -13.28
C ILE A 154 0.83 -36.26 -13.08
N LYS A 155 1.66 -36.32 -14.12
CA LYS A 155 2.95 -35.64 -14.25
C LYS A 155 2.71 -34.16 -14.59
N PRO A 156 2.92 -33.19 -13.67
CA PRO A 156 2.86 -31.78 -14.05
C PRO A 156 4.15 -31.42 -14.78
N SER A 157 4.10 -31.43 -16.11
CA SER A 157 5.12 -30.86 -16.97
C SER A 157 4.92 -29.34 -17.01
N ILE A 158 5.31 -28.63 -15.95
CA ILE A 158 5.40 -27.18 -15.98
C ILE A 158 6.67 -26.83 -16.74
N LYS A 159 6.51 -26.59 -18.05
CA LYS A 159 7.52 -25.90 -18.85
C LYS A 159 7.44 -24.42 -18.50
N THR A 160 8.31 -23.98 -17.60
CA THR A 160 8.68 -22.57 -17.48
C THR A 160 9.31 -22.17 -18.81
N LYS A 161 8.56 -21.47 -19.66
CA LYS A 161 9.14 -20.72 -20.77
C LYS A 161 9.77 -19.47 -20.18
N GLU A 162 11.06 -19.52 -19.92
CA GLU A 162 11.88 -18.32 -19.85
C GLU A 162 11.72 -17.60 -21.19
N THR A 163 10.96 -16.51 -21.16
CA THR A 163 10.95 -15.55 -22.26
C THR A 163 12.15 -14.66 -21.97
N GLU A 164 13.27 -14.99 -22.60
CA GLU A 164 14.46 -14.15 -22.64
C GLU A 164 14.02 -12.78 -23.18
N LEU A 165 14.05 -11.77 -22.32
CA LEU A 165 14.04 -10.39 -22.78
C LEU A 165 15.34 -10.17 -23.57
N PRO A 166 15.29 -9.61 -24.79
CA PRO A 166 16.50 -9.25 -25.49
C PRO A 166 17.26 -8.19 -24.66
N CYS A 167 18.46 -8.55 -24.21
CA CYS A 167 19.43 -7.59 -23.71
C CYS A 167 19.60 -6.49 -24.75
N ARG A 168 19.16 -5.29 -24.36
CA ARG A 168 19.38 -4.04 -25.09
C ARG A 168 20.90 -3.88 -25.23
N THR A 169 21.34 -3.80 -26.48
CA THR A 169 22.72 -3.54 -26.88
C THR A 169 23.29 -2.33 -26.16
N ASP A 170 24.45 -2.52 -25.52
CA ASP A 170 25.33 -1.46 -25.06
C ASP A 170 25.66 -0.53 -26.24
N GLU A 171 25.10 0.68 -26.23
CA GLU A 171 25.66 1.78 -26.99
C GLU A 171 26.85 2.32 -26.23
N THR A 172 28.03 2.07 -26.77
CA THR A 172 29.29 2.67 -26.38
C THR A 172 29.19 4.18 -26.63
N ILE A 173 28.79 4.94 -25.61
CA ILE A 173 28.89 6.40 -25.62
C ILE A 173 30.38 6.74 -25.52
N GLN A 174 30.94 7.23 -26.65
CA GLN A 174 32.18 7.99 -26.68
C GLN A 174 32.03 9.17 -25.70
N LYS A 175 32.86 9.17 -24.66
CA LYS A 175 33.10 10.33 -23.82
C LYS A 175 33.88 11.35 -24.63
N ASP A 176 33.20 12.37 -25.12
CA ASP A 176 33.84 13.67 -25.32
C ASP A 176 33.69 14.43 -23.99
N ASP A 177 34.84 14.84 -23.47
CA ASP A 177 34.97 15.63 -22.24
C ASP A 177 34.25 16.98 -22.37
N ASP A 178 33.87 17.51 -21.19
CA ASP A 178 33.31 18.83 -20.92
C ASP A 178 31.79 18.97 -21.10
N THR A 179 31.03 18.72 -20.02
CA THR A 179 30.23 19.77 -19.30
C THR A 179 29.47 19.14 -18.13
N VAL A 180 29.55 19.82 -16.99
CA VAL A 180 28.90 19.57 -15.70
C VAL A 180 27.37 19.58 -15.82
N GLU A 181 26.65 18.57 -15.31
CA GLU A 181 25.59 18.77 -14.28
C GLU A 181 24.88 17.47 -13.82
N THR A 182 24.61 17.50 -12.52
CA THR A 182 23.82 16.66 -11.60
C THR A 182 22.51 16.09 -12.14
N ILE A 183 22.27 14.77 -12.04
CA ILE A 183 20.91 14.21 -11.74
C ILE A 183 21.00 12.95 -10.87
N HIS A 184 20.23 12.99 -9.78
CA HIS A 184 19.95 11.92 -8.82
C HIS A 184 19.03 10.87 -9.44
N SER A 185 19.45 9.60 -9.44
CA SER A 185 18.61 8.47 -9.86
C SER A 185 17.41 8.31 -8.92
N ILE A 186 16.20 8.38 -9.47
CA ILE A 186 14.96 7.94 -8.80
C ILE A 186 14.50 6.65 -9.49
N ASP A 187 14.38 5.61 -8.66
CA ASP A 187 14.03 4.25 -8.98
C ASP A 187 12.59 4.13 -9.52
N GLN A 188 12.46 3.73 -10.79
CA GLN A 188 11.18 3.45 -11.45
C GLN A 188 10.86 1.96 -11.35
N SER A 189 10.29 1.56 -10.22
CA SER A 189 9.64 0.26 -10.08
C SER A 189 8.30 0.50 -9.37
N SER A 190 7.25 0.80 -10.15
CA SER A 190 5.82 0.64 -9.82
C SER A 190 4.91 1.37 -10.83
N VAL A 191 4.95 1.04 -12.12
CA VAL A 191 3.86 1.42 -13.05
C VAL A 191 3.66 0.32 -14.09
N ASN A 192 3.20 -0.84 -13.63
CA ASN A 192 2.59 -1.85 -14.50
C ASN A 192 1.32 -2.35 -13.83
N SER A 193 0.26 -1.55 -13.94
CA SER A 193 -1.12 -2.06 -13.95
C SER A 193 -2.06 -0.99 -14.45
N CYS A 194 -2.96 -1.41 -15.33
CA CYS A 194 -4.15 -0.70 -15.81
C CYS A 194 -3.98 0.17 -17.07
N GLN A 195 -3.56 -0.45 -18.17
CA GLN A 195 -4.21 -0.20 -19.46
C GLN A 195 -4.59 -1.54 -20.11
N SER A 196 -5.88 -1.86 -20.09
CA SER A 196 -6.55 -2.75 -21.06
C SER A 196 -7.94 -2.16 -21.27
N GLU A 197 -8.07 -1.45 -22.39
CA GLU A 197 -8.92 -1.80 -23.54
C GLU A 197 -10.42 -1.69 -23.27
N ASN A 198 -11.03 -0.62 -23.79
CA ASN A 198 -12.28 -0.76 -24.54
C ASN A 198 -12.58 0.50 -25.38
N THR A 199 -12.10 0.53 -26.63
CA THR A 199 -12.64 1.39 -27.69
C THR A 199 -12.97 0.52 -28.89
N GLY A 200 -14.18 -0.02 -28.86
CA GLY A 200 -14.71 -0.88 -29.91
C GLY A 200 -16.19 -0.58 -30.17
N THR A 201 -16.52 0.66 -30.53
CA THR A 201 -17.87 0.99 -31.05
C THR A 201 -17.79 1.07 -32.57
N LYS A 202 -18.16 -0.04 -33.21
CA LYS A 202 -18.47 -0.12 -34.64
C LYS A 202 -19.59 0.88 -34.97
N ILE A 203 -19.31 1.82 -35.85
CA ILE A 203 -20.34 2.58 -36.56
C ILE A 203 -20.87 1.65 -37.66
N HIS A 204 -22.15 1.29 -37.56
CA HIS A 204 -22.90 0.66 -38.64
C HIS A 204 -23.32 1.78 -39.60
N ASP A 205 -22.78 1.78 -40.80
CA ASP A 205 -23.35 2.50 -41.94
C ASP A 205 -24.66 1.79 -42.32
N GLU A 206 -25.78 2.48 -42.09
CA GLU A 206 -27.10 2.11 -42.58
C GLU A 206 -27.33 2.87 -43.90
N ALA A 207 -27.24 2.13 -45.00
CA ALA A 207 -27.79 2.53 -46.28
C ALA A 207 -29.27 2.16 -46.27
N ASP A 208 -30.17 3.12 -46.49
CA ASP A 208 -31.38 2.93 -47.31
C ASP A 208 -32.18 4.24 -47.46
N VAL A 209 -32.78 4.37 -48.66
CA VAL A 209 -33.69 5.39 -49.23
C VAL A 209 -33.05 6.51 -50.05
#